data_AF-A0A6H9RNB0-F1
#
_entry.id   AF-A0A6H9RNB0-F1
#
_cell.length_a   1.000
_cell.length_b   1.000
_cell.length_c   1.000
_cell.angle_alpha   90.00
_cell.angle_beta   90.00
_cell.angle_gamma   90.00
#
_symmetry.space_group_name_H-M   'P 1'
#
loop_
_entity.id
_entity.type
_entity.pdbx_description
1 polymer ?
#
loop_
_entity_poly.entity_id
_entity_poly.type
_entity_poly.pdbx_seq_one_letter_code
_entity_poly.pdbx_strand_id
1 'polypeptide(L)' 'ADLVIQLNGFNPQIASRQLAPLTRWRKYDSARQALMKAELERILASGALSADVFEVVSKSLA' A
#
# COMPACT_ATOMS: atom_id res chain seq x y z
N ALA A 1 -3.36 -3.89 -5.78
CA ALA A 1 -3.86 -3.17 -4.60
C ALA A 1 -5.31 -3.52 -4.23
N ASP A 2 -6.09 -4.20 -5.07
CA ASP A 2 -7.54 -4.40 -4.88
C ASP A 2 -7.89 -5.13 -3.57
N LEU A 3 -7.14 -6.18 -3.26
CA LEU A 3 -7.33 -6.94 -2.03
C LEU A 3 -7.08 -6.09 -0.77
N VAL A 4 -6.12 -5.17 -0.81
CA VAL A 4 -5.84 -4.27 0.33
C VAL A 4 -7.00 -3.31 0.54
N ILE A 5 -7.54 -2.74 -0.55
CA ILE A 5 -8.70 -1.82 -0.50
C ILE A 5 -9.94 -2.57 0.05
N GLN A 6 -10.16 -3.80 -0.41
CA GLN A 6 -11.27 -4.63 0.08
C GLN A 6 -11.11 -4.97 1.57
N LEU A 7 -9.92 -5.40 1.99
CA LEU A 7 -9.62 -5.78 3.37
C LEU A 7 -9.64 -4.58 4.32
N ASN A 8 -9.27 -3.39 3.86
CA ASN A 8 -9.18 -2.19 4.69
C ASN A 8 -10.50 -1.89 5.43
N GLY A 9 -11.65 -2.19 4.83
CA GLY A 9 -12.96 -1.91 5.42
C GLY A 9 -13.36 -2.80 6.61
N PHE A 10 -12.88 -4.05 6.67
CA PHE A 10 -13.31 -5.02 7.69
C PHE A 10 -12.16 -5.69 8.45
N ASN A 11 -10.93 -5.64 7.90
CA ASN A 11 -9.73 -6.16 8.55
C ASN A 11 -8.48 -5.34 8.17
N PRO A 12 -8.34 -4.12 8.73
CA PRO A 12 -7.23 -3.22 8.43
C PRO A 12 -5.85 -3.77 8.85
N GLN A 13 -5.78 -4.62 9.88
CA GLN A 13 -4.53 -5.25 10.32
C GLN A 13 -3.99 -6.25 9.30
N ILE A 14 -4.86 -7.03 8.65
CA ILE A 14 -4.45 -7.91 7.56
C ILE A 14 -4.13 -7.09 6.32
N ALA A 15 -4.93 -6.06 6.01
CA ALA A 15 -4.66 -5.15 4.90
C ALA A 15 -3.26 -4.52 4.98
N SER A 16 -2.86 -4.03 6.16
CA SER A 16 -1.54 -3.43 6.38
C SER A 16 -0.40 -4.43 6.26
N ARG A 17 -0.57 -5.68 6.71
CA ARG A 17 0.42 -6.75 6.52
C ARG A 17 0.63 -7.11 5.05
N GLN A 18 -0.42 -7.06 4.24
CA GLN A 18 -0.31 -7.31 2.79
C GLN A 18 0.47 -6.23 2.03
N LEU A 19 0.66 -5.04 2.63
CA LEU A 19 1.53 -4.00 2.09
C LEU A 19 3.01 -4.24 2.34
N ALA A 20 3.40 -5.13 3.26
CA ALA A 20 4.79 -5.42 3.60
C ALA A 20 5.72 -5.65 2.37
N PRO A 21 5.36 -6.46 1.36
CA PRO A 21 6.19 -6.61 0.16
C PRO A 21 6.28 -5.32 -0.68
N LEU A 22 5.21 -4.53 -0.72
CA LEU A 22 5.16 -3.27 -1.46
C LEU A 22 6.02 -2.18 -0.81
N THR A 23 6.21 -2.20 0.52
CA THR A 23 7.06 -1.21 1.23
C THR A 23 8.55 -1.25 0.80
N ARG A 24 9.02 -2.37 0.26
CA ARG A 24 10.41 -2.59 -0.16
C ARG A 24 10.67 -2.24 -1.63
N TRP A 25 9.74 -1.55 -2.29
CA TRP A 25 9.78 -1.24 -3.73
C TRP A 25 11.09 -0.59 -4.17
N ARG A 26 11.71 0.27 -3.35
CA ARG A 26 13.00 0.93 -3.62
C ARG A 26 14.18 -0.02 -3.89
N LYS A 27 14.06 -1.30 -3.52
CA LYS A 27 15.11 -2.32 -3.77
C LYS A 27 15.01 -2.98 -5.14
N TYR A 28 13.93 -2.76 -5.88
CA TYR A 28 13.74 -3.31 -7.23
C TYR A 28 14.31 -2.35 -8.28
N ASP A 29 14.39 -2.77 -9.54
CA ASP A 29 14.72 -1.92 -10.68
C ASP A 29 13.64 -0.86 -10.95
N SER A 30 13.98 0.14 -11.75
CA SER A 30 13.13 1.30 -12.05
C SER A 30 11.76 0.95 -12.63
N ALA A 31 11.65 -0.09 -13.47
CA ALA A 31 10.36 -0.48 -14.04
C ALA A 31 9.41 -1.03 -12.98
N ARG A 32 9.92 -1.93 -12.12
CA ARG A 32 9.13 -2.47 -10.99
C ARG A 32 8.85 -1.43 -9.92
N GLN A 33 9.80 -0.54 -9.64
CA GLN A 33 9.60 0.59 -8.73
C GLN A 33 8.40 1.45 -9.16
N ALA A 34 8.32 1.80 -10.44
CA ALA A 34 7.23 2.60 -10.98
C ALA A 34 5.86 1.91 -10.79
N LEU A 35 5.77 0.61 -11.11
CA LEU A 35 4.54 -0.17 -10.95
C LEU A 35 4.11 -0.28 -9.48
N MET A 36 5.04 -0.56 -8.57
CA MET A 36 4.75 -0.70 -7.14
C MET A 36 4.35 0.62 -6.50
N LYS A 37 5.03 1.72 -6.88
CA LYS A 37 4.69 3.08 -6.43
C LYS A 37 3.30 3.49 -6.91
N ALA A 38 2.95 3.20 -8.16
CA ALA A 38 1.62 3.47 -8.70
C ALA A 38 0.52 2.73 -7.92
N GLU A 39 0.74 1.47 -7.54
CA GLU A 39 -0.21 0.72 -6.72
C GLU A 39 -0.32 1.27 -5.29
N LEU A 40 0.77 1.73 -4.68
CA LEU A 40 0.75 2.39 -3.35
C LEU A 40 -0.04 3.72 -3.42
N GLU A 41 0.19 4.52 -4.46
CA GLU A 41 -0.56 5.76 -4.71
C GLU A 41 -2.04 5.47 -4.96
N ARG A 42 -2.37 4.39 -5.67
CA ARG A 42 -3.77 3.95 -5.87
C ARG A 42 -4.46 3.59 -4.55
N ILE A 43 -3.75 2.93 -3.63
CA ILE A 43 -4.30 2.63 -2.29
C ILE A 43 -4.52 3.93 -1.53
N LEU A 44 -3.56 4.84 -1.54
CA LEU A 44 -3.69 6.15 -0.90
C LEU A 44 -4.90 6.94 -1.44
N ALA A 45 -5.12 6.90 -2.75
CA ALA A 45 -6.23 7.56 -3.43
C ALA A 45 -7.58 6.82 -3.28
N SER A 46 -7.62 5.61 -2.71
CA SER A 46 -8.85 4.82 -2.58
C SER A 46 -9.85 5.38 -1.57
N GLY A 47 -9.48 6.42 -0.80
CA GLY A 47 -10.37 7.16 0.08
C GLY A 47 -10.20 6.77 1.55
N ALA A 48 -11.24 6.24 2.18
CA ALA A 48 -11.31 5.99 3.62
C ALA A 48 -10.38 4.83 4.07
N LEU A 49 -9.08 5.10 4.08
CA LEU A 49 -8.08 4.22 4.66
C LEU A 49 -8.17 4.24 6.18
N SER A 50 -8.02 3.07 6.77
CA SER A 50 -7.73 2.94 8.20
C SER A 50 -6.38 3.56 8.54
N ALA A 51 -6.19 3.95 9.80
CA ALA A 51 -4.94 4.51 10.29
C ALA A 51 -3.73 3.59 10.00
N ASP A 52 -3.88 2.27 10.25
CA ASP A 52 -2.83 1.27 10.02
C ASP A 52 -2.39 1.23 8.55
N VAL A 53 -3.34 1.20 7.61
CA VAL A 53 -3.05 1.15 6.17
C VAL A 53 -2.47 2.48 5.70
N PHE A 54 -3.05 3.60 6.13
CA PHE A 54 -2.57 4.94 5.79
C PHE A 54 -1.13 5.17 6.26
N GLU A 55 -0.79 4.76 7.48
CA GLU A 55 0.56 4.90 8.03
C GLU A 55 1.59 4.12 7.21
N VAL A 56 1.29 2.85 6.89
CA VAL A 56 2.19 2.01 6.09
C VAL A 56 2.39 2.55 4.68
N VAL A 57 1.31 2.97 4.01
CA VAL A 57 1.41 3.53 2.64
C VAL A 57 2.18 4.86 2.66
N SER A 58 1.84 5.76 3.58
CA SER A 58 2.49 7.08 3.68
C SER A 58 3.98 6.96 4.00
N LYS A 59 4.36 6.08 4.95
CA LYS A 59 5.77 5.80 5.25
C LYS A 59 6.53 5.14 4.09
N SER A 60 5.83 4.39 3.25
CA SER A 60 6.45 3.73 2.10
C SER A 60 6.69 4.69 0.92
N LEU A 61 5.85 5.73 0.80
CA LEU A 61 5.96 6.76 -0.23
C LEU A 61 6.90 7.92 0.16
N ALA A 62 7.06 8.18 1.47
CA ALA A 62 8.05 9.10 2.03
C ALA A 62 9.48 8.56 1.86
#